data_AF-Q1QAY2-F1
#
_entry.id   AF-Q1QAY2-F1
#
_cell.length_a   1.000
_cell.length_b   1.000
_cell.length_c   1.000
_cell.angle_alpha   90.00
_cell.angle_beta   90.00
_cell.angle_gamma   90.00
#
_symmetry.space_group_name_H-M   'P 1'
#
loop_
_entity.id
_entity.type
_entity.pdbx_description
1 polymer ?
#
loop_
_entity_poly.entity_id
_entity_poly.type
_entity_poly.pdbx_seq_one_letter_code
_entity_poly.pdbx_strand_id
1 'polypeptide(L)'
;MITSFSCYSRFFAALSLTSAALLALSGCNNTIKANVDNHSVTQPAATLSPAVKVIVGDYASEGYAKRTQGDDWVAVMVKADGDKQIDIKIRARSDVKKPTCHFDGKATLMGQDDAHGIIFQSKVNDSTAFFQFKDDKLTIDSQDKYALNYFCSGGGTLVGDYQKLASGLELS
;
A
#
# COMPACT_ATOMS: atom_id res chain seq x y z
N MET A 1 -26.52 -40.55 -29.01
CA MET A 1 -25.30 -40.97 -28.29
C MET A 1 -25.70 -41.43 -26.91
N ILE A 2 -25.69 -42.74 -26.68
CA ILE A 2 -25.95 -43.36 -25.37
C ILE A 2 -24.71 -44.23 -25.12
N THR A 3 -23.90 -43.87 -24.13
CA THR A 3 -22.74 -44.67 -23.72
C THR A 3 -23.16 -45.67 -22.66
N SER A 4 -22.83 -46.92 -22.94
CA SER A 4 -23.14 -48.12 -22.17
C SER A 4 -22.27 -48.22 -20.91
N PHE A 5 -22.88 -48.63 -19.79
CA PHE A 5 -22.18 -49.11 -18.60
C PHE A 5 -21.80 -50.59 -18.78
N SER A 6 -20.64 -51.01 -18.27
CA SER A 6 -20.34 -52.43 -18.08
C SER A 6 -19.59 -52.64 -16.76
N CYS A 7 -20.22 -53.45 -15.93
CA CYS A 7 -19.78 -53.95 -14.63
C CYS A 7 -18.93 -55.21 -14.83
N TYR A 8 -17.81 -55.36 -14.14
CA TYR A 8 -17.21 -56.66 -13.87
C TYR A 8 -16.61 -56.71 -12.46
N SER A 9 -17.07 -57.70 -11.71
CA SER A 9 -16.60 -58.13 -10.39
C SER A 9 -16.09 -59.56 -10.54
N ARG A 10 -14.95 -59.91 -9.93
CA ARG A 10 -14.86 -60.99 -8.92
C ARG A 10 -13.41 -61.25 -8.45
N PHE A 11 -13.24 -61.08 -7.15
CA PHE A 11 -12.43 -61.82 -6.18
C PHE A 11 -11.48 -62.92 -6.67
N PHE A 12 -10.21 -62.83 -6.24
CA PHE A 12 -9.44 -63.97 -5.72
C PHE A 12 -8.53 -63.51 -4.57
N ALA A 13 -8.53 -64.27 -3.49
CA ALA A 13 -7.70 -64.09 -2.30
C ALA A 13 -6.58 -65.15 -2.29
N ALA A 14 -5.36 -64.80 -1.86
CA ALA A 14 -4.46 -65.64 -1.07
C ALA A 14 -3.14 -64.93 -0.69
N LEU A 15 -2.79 -65.02 0.60
CA LEU A 15 -1.51 -64.76 1.29
C LEU A 15 -0.34 -65.59 0.68
N SER A 16 0.96 -65.23 0.76
CA SER A 16 1.79 -65.26 1.99
C SER A 16 3.30 -64.94 1.77
N LEU A 17 3.93 -64.23 2.75
CA LEU A 17 5.30 -64.33 3.37
C LEU A 17 6.61 -64.36 2.49
N THR A 18 7.81 -63.81 2.76
CA THR A 18 8.55 -63.01 3.79
C THR A 18 9.98 -62.75 3.22
N SER A 19 10.68 -61.62 3.40
CA SER A 19 11.67 -61.32 4.49
C SER A 19 12.37 -59.97 4.13
N ALA A 20 12.27 -58.93 4.95
CA ALA A 20 13.17 -58.53 6.05
C ALA A 20 14.53 -57.92 5.64
N ALA A 21 14.65 -56.59 5.77
CA ALA A 21 15.91 -55.90 6.08
C ALA A 21 15.63 -54.75 7.06
N LEU A 22 16.13 -54.90 8.28
CA LEU A 22 16.16 -53.93 9.37
C LEU A 22 17.36 -52.99 9.16
N LEU A 23 17.13 -51.67 9.28
CA LEU A 23 18.17 -50.72 9.70
C LEU A 23 17.61 -49.88 10.84
N ALA A 24 18.34 -49.91 11.96
CA ALA A 24 17.93 -49.40 13.25
C ALA A 24 18.30 -47.91 13.43
N LEU A 25 17.35 -47.19 14.03
CA LEU A 25 17.45 -46.21 15.12
C LEU A 25 18.59 -45.18 15.10
N SER A 26 18.19 -43.92 14.95
CA SER A 26 18.64 -42.83 15.82
C SER A 26 17.42 -42.01 16.25
N GLY A 27 17.14 -42.02 17.55
CA GLY A 27 16.09 -41.23 18.16
C GLY A 27 16.61 -39.89 18.67
N CYS A 28 15.68 -38.94 18.83
CA CYS A 28 15.67 -37.96 19.92
C CYS A 28 14.21 -37.51 20.12
N ASN A 29 13.66 -37.80 21.30
CA ASN A 29 12.43 -37.21 21.79
C ASN A 29 12.70 -35.74 22.11
N ASN A 30 11.90 -34.83 21.55
CA ASN A 30 11.73 -33.51 22.14
C ASN A 30 10.24 -33.15 22.12
N THR A 31 9.69 -33.19 23.32
CA THR A 31 8.60 -32.39 23.88
C THR A 31 8.15 -31.23 22.98
N ILE A 32 6.84 -31.10 22.76
CA ILE A 32 6.23 -29.89 22.23
C ILE A 32 6.57 -28.74 23.19
N LYS A 33 7.62 -27.97 22.87
CA LYS A 33 7.65 -26.55 23.15
C LYS A 33 6.90 -25.89 22.01
N ALA A 34 5.89 -25.09 22.33
CA ALA A 34 5.44 -24.03 21.44
C ALA A 34 6.65 -23.13 21.17
N ASN A 35 7.37 -23.39 20.08
CA ASN A 35 8.20 -22.40 19.44
C ASN A 35 7.35 -21.86 18.29
N VAL A 36 6.96 -20.60 18.42
CA VAL A 36 6.40 -19.81 17.34
C VAL A 36 7.56 -19.61 16.36
N ASP A 37 7.80 -20.60 15.53
CA ASP A 37 8.50 -20.38 14.27
C ASP A 37 7.54 -19.57 13.42
N ASN A 38 7.65 -18.24 13.56
CA ASN A 38 7.29 -17.31 12.51
C ASN A 38 8.15 -17.67 11.30
N HIS A 39 7.72 -18.69 10.56
CA HIS A 39 7.93 -18.77 9.13
C HIS A 39 7.14 -17.60 8.54
N SER A 40 7.66 -16.39 8.76
CA SER A 40 7.51 -15.31 7.81
C SER A 40 8.05 -15.91 6.53
N VAL A 41 7.14 -16.34 5.67
CA VAL A 41 7.42 -16.43 4.25
C VAL A 41 7.93 -15.04 3.89
N THR A 42 9.26 -14.89 3.88
CA THR A 42 9.94 -13.70 3.38
C THR A 42 9.62 -13.67 1.90
N GLN A 43 8.46 -13.11 1.60
CA GLN A 43 8.16 -12.53 0.31
C GLN A 43 9.36 -11.62 0.00
N PRO A 44 10.02 -11.78 -1.16
CA PRO A 44 11.08 -10.85 -1.54
C PRO A 44 10.52 -9.45 -1.39
N ALA A 45 11.11 -8.65 -0.51
CA ALA A 45 10.79 -7.23 -0.44
C ALA A 45 10.99 -6.71 -1.86
N ALA A 46 9.90 -6.28 -2.52
CA ALA A 46 9.99 -5.70 -3.84
C ALA A 46 11.01 -4.55 -3.75
N THR A 47 12.05 -4.62 -4.59
CA THR A 47 13.14 -3.64 -4.57
C THR A 47 12.61 -2.32 -5.11
N LEU A 48 12.20 -1.44 -4.21
CA LEU A 48 11.67 -0.12 -4.57
C LEU A 48 12.58 0.60 -5.55
N SER A 49 11.97 1.17 -6.59
CA SER A 49 12.68 2.00 -7.57
C SER A 49 13.29 3.24 -6.89
N PRO A 50 14.38 3.81 -7.46
CA PRO A 50 14.93 5.07 -6.97
C PRO A 50 13.88 6.18 -6.90
N ALA A 51 13.00 6.27 -7.90
CA ALA A 51 11.92 7.25 -7.94
C ALA A 51 10.99 7.13 -6.72
N VAL A 52 10.51 5.92 -6.40
CA VAL A 52 9.65 5.71 -5.22
C VAL A 52 10.42 5.98 -3.93
N LYS A 53 11.69 5.60 -3.83
CA LYS A 53 12.49 5.83 -2.61
C LYS A 53 12.62 7.31 -2.24
N VAL A 54 12.79 8.21 -3.21
CA VAL A 54 13.01 9.64 -2.91
C VAL A 54 11.72 10.37 -2.52
N ILE A 55 10.57 9.91 -3.03
CA ILE A 55 9.27 10.58 -2.80
C ILE A 55 8.49 10.06 -1.59
N VAL A 56 8.87 8.90 -1.04
CA VAL A 56 8.28 8.40 0.20
C VAL A 56 8.57 9.38 1.33
N GLY A 57 7.54 9.66 2.10
CA GLY A 57 7.59 10.60 3.20
C GLY A 57 6.25 11.31 3.39
N ASP A 58 6.29 12.25 4.31
CA ASP A 58 5.13 13.04 4.67
C ASP A 58 5.30 14.47 4.16
N TYR A 59 4.22 15.06 3.68
CA TYR A 59 4.18 16.40 3.12
C TYR A 59 3.04 17.17 3.77
N ALA A 60 3.18 18.49 3.90
CA ALA A 60 2.10 19.31 4.44
C ALA A 60 2.06 20.72 3.84
N SER A 61 0.87 21.32 3.91
CA SER A 61 0.69 22.73 3.59
C SER A 61 1.30 23.61 4.67
N GLU A 62 1.54 24.89 4.35
CA GLU A 62 2.14 25.86 5.28
C GLU A 62 1.39 25.95 6.63
N GLY A 63 0.06 25.87 6.60
CA GLY A 63 -0.78 25.95 7.80
C GLY A 63 -0.56 24.81 8.80
N TYR A 64 0.03 23.68 8.38
CA TYR A 64 0.32 22.56 9.27
C TYR A 64 1.28 22.91 10.41
N ALA A 65 2.22 23.85 10.18
CA ALA A 65 3.14 24.33 11.21
C ALA A 65 2.41 25.02 12.38
N LYS A 66 1.24 25.59 12.12
CA LYS A 66 0.41 26.33 13.09
C LYS A 66 -0.87 25.58 13.47
N ARG A 67 -0.98 24.28 13.14
CA ARG A 67 -2.18 23.46 13.38
C ARG A 67 -2.68 23.46 14.84
N THR A 68 -1.78 23.63 15.81
CA THR A 68 -2.11 23.70 17.24
C THR A 68 -2.72 25.05 17.64
N GLN A 69 -2.57 26.08 16.80
CA GLN A 69 -3.14 27.42 16.97
C GLN A 69 -4.53 27.54 16.32
N GLY A 70 -4.97 26.50 15.62
CA GLY A 70 -6.29 26.42 14.98
C GLY A 70 -6.27 26.68 13.48
N ASP A 71 -5.10 26.86 12.87
CA ASP A 71 -4.95 27.04 11.42
C ASP A 71 -5.43 25.81 10.64
N ASP A 72 -5.95 26.09 9.45
CA ASP A 72 -6.30 25.07 8.47
C ASP A 72 -5.05 24.41 7.93
N TRP A 73 -5.10 23.10 7.78
CA TRP A 73 -3.96 22.33 7.31
C TRP A 73 -4.39 21.16 6.44
N VAL A 74 -3.47 20.77 5.58
CA VAL A 74 -3.57 19.59 4.74
C VAL A 74 -2.25 18.84 4.83
N ALA A 75 -2.33 17.55 5.10
CA ALA A 75 -1.20 16.64 5.25
C ALA A 75 -1.35 15.48 4.28
N VAL A 76 -0.26 15.11 3.62
CA VAL A 76 -0.19 14.04 2.64
C VAL A 76 0.87 13.03 3.08
N MET A 77 0.45 11.82 3.39
CA MET A 77 1.33 10.68 3.65
C MET A 77 1.54 9.91 2.34
N VAL A 78 2.79 9.70 1.97
CA VAL A 78 3.18 8.96 0.78
C VAL A 78 3.96 7.72 1.19
N LYS A 79 3.41 6.54 0.91
CA LYS A 79 4.03 5.25 1.20
C LYS A 79 4.27 4.48 -0.09
N ALA A 80 5.33 3.69 -0.13
CA ALA A 80 5.60 2.82 -1.25
C ALA A 80 4.60 1.66 -1.31
N ASP A 81 4.10 1.37 -2.50
CA ASP A 81 3.25 0.20 -2.80
C ASP A 81 3.81 -0.56 -4.02
N GLY A 82 5.14 -0.73 -4.03
CA GLY A 82 5.90 -1.33 -5.13
C GLY A 82 6.69 -0.31 -5.95
N ASP A 83 7.22 -0.74 -7.09
CA ASP A 83 8.26 0.02 -7.81
C ASP A 83 7.71 1.17 -8.66
N LYS A 84 6.41 1.12 -8.97
CA LYS A 84 5.69 2.10 -9.81
C LYS A 84 4.38 2.57 -9.20
N GLN A 85 4.15 2.25 -7.92
CA GLN A 85 2.91 2.58 -7.23
C GLN A 85 3.23 3.11 -5.83
N ILE A 86 2.38 4.03 -5.40
CA ILE A 86 2.40 4.59 -4.05
C ILE A 86 1.00 4.60 -3.47
N ASP A 87 0.92 4.39 -2.16
CA ASP A 87 -0.25 4.71 -1.36
C ASP A 87 -0.17 6.18 -0.95
N ILE A 88 -1.24 6.92 -1.24
CA ILE A 88 -1.40 8.32 -0.87
C ILE A 88 -2.55 8.41 0.13
N LYS A 89 -2.28 8.98 1.30
CA LYS A 89 -3.32 9.33 2.27
C LYS A 89 -3.28 10.81 2.56
N ILE A 90 -4.38 11.49 2.32
CA ILE A 90 -4.53 12.91 2.57
C ILE A 90 -5.47 13.09 3.75
N ARG A 91 -5.07 13.93 4.70
CA ARG A 91 -5.87 14.35 5.84
C ARG A 91 -5.89 15.87 5.85
N ALA A 92 -7.05 16.44 6.09
CA ALA A 92 -7.19 17.88 6.08
C ALA A 92 -8.17 18.35 7.16
N ARG A 93 -7.94 19.57 7.64
CA ARG A 93 -8.77 20.28 8.59
C ARG A 93 -8.99 21.68 8.08
N SER A 94 -10.26 22.07 7.93
CA SER A 94 -10.66 23.43 7.52
C SER A 94 -11.47 24.17 8.60
N ASP A 95 -11.71 23.54 9.74
CA ASP A 95 -12.38 24.13 10.88
C ASP A 95 -12.05 23.27 12.11
N VAL A 96 -11.61 23.90 13.20
CA VAL A 96 -11.27 23.21 14.46
C VAL A 96 -12.43 22.36 14.99
N LYS A 97 -13.67 22.78 14.73
CA LYS A 97 -14.91 22.19 15.23
C LYS A 97 -15.55 21.19 14.27
N LYS A 98 -15.13 21.14 13.00
CA LYS A 98 -15.71 20.24 11.98
C LYS A 98 -14.84 19.00 11.76
N PRO A 99 -15.43 17.89 11.30
CA PRO A 99 -14.68 16.67 11.01
C PRO A 99 -13.58 16.91 9.97
N THR A 100 -12.48 16.19 10.15
CA THR A 100 -11.37 16.15 9.20
C THR A 100 -11.80 15.44 7.92
N CYS A 101 -11.49 16.04 6.78
CA CYS A 101 -11.64 15.45 5.45
C CYS A 101 -10.48 14.49 5.19
N HIS A 102 -10.74 13.41 4.46
CA HIS A 102 -9.74 12.39 4.19
C HIS A 102 -9.90 11.77 2.80
N PHE A 103 -8.77 11.38 2.24
CA PHE A 103 -8.66 10.66 0.98
C PHE A 103 -7.60 9.60 1.15
N ASP A 104 -7.91 8.37 0.79
CA ASP A 104 -6.94 7.31 0.71
C ASP A 104 -7.03 6.73 -0.71
N GLY A 105 -5.90 6.63 -1.41
CA GLY A 105 -5.87 6.17 -2.79
C GLY A 105 -4.50 5.64 -3.21
N LYS A 106 -4.47 4.97 -4.35
CA LYS A 106 -3.25 4.48 -4.98
C LYS A 106 -2.92 5.33 -6.19
N ALA A 107 -1.66 5.73 -6.33
CA ALA A 107 -1.19 6.46 -7.49
C ALA A 107 -0.12 5.67 -8.25
N THR A 108 -0.17 5.76 -9.57
CA THR A 108 0.73 5.03 -10.48
C THR A 108 1.71 6.00 -11.13
N LEU A 109 2.97 5.59 -11.22
CA LEU A 109 4.06 6.35 -11.85
C LEU A 109 3.75 6.57 -13.33
N MET A 110 3.72 7.83 -13.75
CA MET A 110 3.56 8.24 -15.14
C MET A 110 4.90 8.46 -15.84
N GLY A 111 5.86 9.07 -15.13
CA GLY A 111 7.12 9.46 -15.72
C GLY A 111 7.99 10.24 -14.75
N GLN A 112 9.22 10.51 -15.19
CA GLN A 112 10.19 11.32 -14.49
C GLN A 112 10.99 12.12 -15.51
N ASP A 113 11.11 13.43 -15.30
CA ASP A 113 11.97 14.32 -16.07
C ASP A 113 12.50 15.48 -15.21
N ASP A 114 13.52 16.18 -15.68
CA ASP A 114 14.18 17.26 -14.91
C ASP A 114 13.29 18.52 -14.76
N ALA A 115 12.37 18.76 -15.68
CA ALA A 115 11.50 19.93 -15.67
C ALA A 115 10.37 19.80 -14.64
N HIS A 116 9.71 18.64 -14.60
CA HIS A 116 8.51 18.37 -13.80
C HIS A 116 8.76 17.44 -12.60
N GLY A 117 9.94 16.82 -12.50
CA GLY A 117 10.26 15.86 -11.46
C GLY A 117 9.61 14.51 -11.70
N ILE A 118 9.19 13.84 -10.62
CA ILE A 118 8.55 12.51 -10.67
C ILE A 118 7.03 12.70 -10.59
N ILE A 119 6.29 12.14 -11.55
CA ILE A 119 4.84 12.34 -11.65
C ILE A 119 4.11 11.02 -11.42
N PHE A 120 3.16 11.03 -10.49
CA PHE A 120 2.19 9.97 -10.27
C PHE A 120 0.77 10.44 -10.60
N GLN A 121 -0.12 9.52 -10.96
CA GLN A 121 -1.54 9.82 -11.17
C GLN A 121 -2.46 8.93 -10.35
N SER A 122 -3.58 9.46 -9.90
CA SER A 122 -4.70 8.70 -9.30
C SER A 122 -6.03 9.23 -9.81
N LYS A 123 -7.07 8.40 -9.75
CA LYS A 123 -8.45 8.90 -9.84
C LYS A 123 -8.91 9.42 -8.49
N VAL A 124 -9.54 10.59 -8.49
CA VAL A 124 -10.15 11.24 -7.31
C VAL A 124 -11.49 11.83 -7.77
N ASN A 125 -12.60 11.35 -7.20
CA ASN A 125 -13.96 11.81 -7.54
C ASN A 125 -14.22 11.92 -9.05
N ASP A 126 -13.94 10.83 -9.79
CA ASP A 126 -14.07 10.73 -11.25
C ASP A 126 -13.14 11.63 -12.09
N SER A 127 -12.33 12.48 -11.47
CA SER A 127 -11.25 13.23 -12.12
C SER A 127 -9.89 12.54 -11.97
N THR A 128 -8.93 12.96 -12.79
CA THR A 128 -7.53 12.54 -12.70
C THR A 128 -6.73 13.58 -11.94
N ALA A 129 -6.17 13.19 -10.80
CA ALA A 129 -5.23 13.97 -10.03
C ALA A 129 -3.79 13.57 -10.38
N PHE A 130 -2.91 14.58 -10.46
CA PHE A 130 -1.48 14.44 -10.68
C PHE A 130 -0.71 14.85 -9.43
N PHE A 131 0.22 14.02 -9.01
CA PHE A 131 1.11 14.24 -7.87
C PHE A 131 2.52 14.39 -8.42
N GLN A 132 3.02 15.62 -8.42
CA GLN A 132 4.33 15.98 -8.96
C GLN A 132 5.31 16.19 -7.81
N PHE A 133 6.40 15.44 -7.79
CA PHE A 133 7.41 15.52 -6.74
C PHE A 133 8.71 16.10 -7.31
N LYS A 134 9.14 17.23 -6.76
CA LYS A 134 10.37 17.90 -7.17
C LYS A 134 10.92 18.75 -6.01
N ASP A 135 12.22 18.69 -5.78
CA ASP A 135 12.92 19.52 -4.78
C ASP A 135 12.27 19.49 -3.38
N ASP A 136 11.95 18.29 -2.89
CA ASP A 136 11.22 18.05 -1.63
C ASP A 136 9.85 18.75 -1.53
N LYS A 137 9.28 19.15 -2.67
CA LYS A 137 7.93 19.67 -2.79
C LYS A 137 7.04 18.67 -3.51
N LEU A 138 5.84 18.50 -3.01
CA LEU A 138 4.73 17.83 -3.69
C LEU A 138 3.77 18.89 -4.21
N THR A 139 3.50 18.88 -5.51
CA THR A 139 2.42 19.67 -6.14
C THR A 139 1.30 18.73 -6.55
N ILE A 140 0.08 19.00 -6.07
CA ILE A 140 -1.13 18.28 -6.47
C ILE A 140 -1.91 19.17 -7.44
N ASP A 141 -2.22 18.63 -8.62
CA ASP A 141 -3.09 19.28 -9.62
C ASP A 141 -4.08 18.26 -10.19
N SER A 142 -5.02 18.71 -11.01
CA SER A 142 -6.02 17.88 -11.68
C SER A 142 -6.38 18.47 -13.03
N GLN A 143 -6.75 17.61 -13.99
CA GLN A 143 -7.30 18.08 -15.27
C GLN A 143 -8.57 18.91 -15.06
N ASP A 144 -9.40 18.48 -14.11
CA ASP A 144 -10.53 19.26 -13.63
C ASP A 144 -10.21 19.81 -12.23
N LYS A 145 -9.82 21.09 -12.17
CA LYS A 145 -9.50 21.77 -10.91
C LYS A 145 -10.73 21.85 -9.99
N TYR A 146 -11.94 21.89 -10.55
CA TYR A 146 -13.17 21.94 -9.76
C TYR A 146 -13.45 20.64 -9.02
N ALA A 147 -13.04 19.50 -9.56
CA ALA A 147 -13.17 18.19 -8.91
C ALA A 147 -12.39 18.09 -7.58
N LEU A 148 -11.32 18.89 -7.44
CA LEU A 148 -10.49 18.94 -6.22
C LEU A 148 -10.78 20.17 -5.32
N ASN A 149 -11.58 21.14 -5.78
CA ASN A 149 -11.86 22.40 -5.08
C ASN A 149 -12.85 22.27 -3.90
N TYR A 150 -13.50 21.11 -3.74
CA TYR A 150 -14.47 20.86 -2.66
C TYR A 150 -14.16 19.58 -1.90
N PHE A 151 -12.89 19.23 -1.81
CA PHE A 151 -12.48 18.03 -1.11
C PHE A 151 -12.89 18.02 0.36
N CYS A 152 -12.88 19.19 0.99
CA CYS A 152 -13.45 19.39 2.32
C CYS A 152 -14.74 20.22 2.17
N SER A 153 -15.81 19.83 2.86
CA SER A 153 -17.16 20.45 2.83
C SER A 153 -17.23 21.89 3.39
N GLY A 154 -16.12 22.62 3.35
CA GLY A 154 -15.99 24.06 3.62
C GLY A 154 -15.19 24.82 2.56
N GLY A 155 -14.91 24.23 1.39
CA GLY A 155 -14.14 24.88 0.30
C GLY A 155 -12.63 24.63 0.36
N GLY A 156 -12.18 23.65 1.15
CA GLY A 156 -10.78 23.23 1.17
C GLY A 156 -10.41 22.53 -0.14
N THR A 157 -9.38 23.05 -0.81
CA THR A 157 -8.86 22.48 -2.07
C THR A 157 -7.70 21.53 -1.81
N LEU A 158 -7.63 20.44 -2.58
CA LEU A 158 -6.45 19.57 -2.66
C LEU A 158 -5.40 20.09 -3.64
N VAL A 159 -5.74 21.07 -4.47
CA VAL A 159 -4.77 21.64 -5.41
C VAL A 159 -3.85 22.56 -4.64
N GLY A 160 -2.55 22.31 -4.75
CA GLY A 160 -1.57 23.14 -4.05
C GLY A 160 -0.20 22.51 -3.95
N ASP A 161 0.66 23.24 -3.24
CA ASP A 161 2.03 22.87 -2.94
C ASP A 161 2.18 22.45 -1.48
N TYR A 162 2.91 21.36 -1.26
CA TYR A 162 3.13 20.73 0.03
C TYR A 162 4.62 20.49 0.24
N GLN A 163 5.14 20.93 1.39
CA GLN A 163 6.55 20.76 1.72
C GLN A 163 6.76 19.42 2.41
N LYS A 164 7.80 18.68 2.01
CA LYS A 164 8.22 17.47 2.71
C LYS A 164 8.62 17.81 4.14
N LEU A 165 8.10 17.05 5.09
CA LEU A 165 8.40 17.20 6.50
C LEU A 165 9.67 16.42 6.85
N ALA A 166 10.55 17.04 7.63
CA ALA A 166 11.73 16.36 8.17
C ALA A 166 11.38 15.34 9.26
N SER A 167 10.31 15.61 10.00
CA SER A 167 9.69 14.73 10.99
C SER A 167 8.38 14.17 10.45
N GLY A 168 8.00 12.94 10.82
CA GLY A 168 6.74 12.35 10.39
C GLY A 168 5.51 13.17 10.80
N LEU A 169 4.36 12.86 10.18
CA LEU A 169 3.08 13.49 10.51
C LEU A 169 2.59 13.11 11.90
N GLU A 170 2.16 14.12 12.64
CA GLU A 170 1.50 14.01 13.92
C GLU A 170 0.05 14.45 13.75
N LEU A 171 -0.84 13.47 13.65
CA LEU A 171 -2.28 13.67 13.64
C LEU A 171 -2.76 13.68 15.10
N SER A 172 -2.83 14.87 15.71
CA SER A 172 -3.35 15.10 17.07
C SER A 172 -4.87 15.16 17.11
#